data_AF-T1CGA7-F1
#
_entry.id   AF-T1CGA7-F1
#
_cell.length_a   1.000
_cell.length_b   1.000
_cell.length_c   1.000
_cell.angle_alpha   90.00
_cell.angle_beta   90.00
_cell.angle_gamma   90.00
#
_symmetry.space_group_name_H-M   'P 1'
#
loop_
_entity.id
_entity.type
_entity.pdbx_description
1 polymer ?
#
loop_
_entity_poly.entity_id
_entity_poly.type
_entity_poly.pdbx_seq_one_letter_code
_entity_poly.pdbx_strand_id
1 'polypeptide(L)' 'MAMNEVVFLVEDAAEGGLTARALGHSIHTEADTFGELRLQVRDAVQCHFDEGARPAVIRLHYVKDEVLAA' A
#
# COMPACT_ATOMS: atom_id res chain seq x y z
N MET A 1 -21.17 11.75 -3.32
CA MET A 1 -19.83 11.87 -3.93
C MET A 1 -18.96 10.83 -3.25
N ALA A 2 -18.83 9.63 -3.81
CA ALA A 2 -17.96 8.61 -3.22
C ALA A 2 -16.52 9.07 -3.44
N MET A 3 -15.82 9.46 -2.37
CA MET A 3 -14.38 9.66 -2.46
C MET A 3 -13.76 8.32 -2.83
N ASN A 4 -13.14 8.25 -4.00
CA ASN A 4 -12.43 7.06 -4.46
C ASN A 4 -11.16 6.95 -3.61
N GLU A 5 -11.22 6.19 -2.52
CA GLU A 5 -10.06 5.85 -1.70
C GLU A 5 -9.54 4.48 -2.12
N VAL A 6 -8.21 4.33 -2.13
CA VAL A 6 -7.58 3.03 -2.27
C VAL A 6 -6.86 2.71 -0.97
N VAL A 7 -7.17 1.56 -0.40
CA VAL A 7 -6.57 1.10 0.85
C VAL A 7 -5.50 0.08 0.49
N PHE A 8 -4.29 0.29 0.97
CA PHE A 8 -3.19 -0.67 0.86
C PHE A 8 -2.95 -1.30 2.23
N LEU A 9 -3.02 -2.63 2.30
CA LEU A 9 -2.55 -3.39 3.44
C LEU A 9 -1.03 -3.46 3.39
N VAL A 10 -0.34 -2.99 4.42
CA VAL A 10 1.12 -3.06 4.52
C VAL A 10 1.49 -4.15 5.53
N GLU A 11 2.40 -5.04 5.14
CA GLU A 11 2.84 -6.19 5.93
C GLU A 11 4.38 -6.30 5.86
N ASP A 12 5.02 -6.72 6.94
CA ASP A 12 6.44 -7.06 6.95
C ASP A 12 6.72 -8.26 6.04
N ALA A 13 7.71 -8.14 5.17
CA ALA A 13 8.10 -9.23 4.27
C ALA A 13 8.90 -10.30 5.02
N ALA A 14 8.77 -11.57 4.62
CA ALA A 14 9.50 -12.68 5.23
C ALA A 14 11.03 -12.55 5.10
N GLU A 15 11.51 -11.90 4.03
CA GLU A 15 12.93 -11.69 3.74
C GLU A 15 13.47 -10.36 4.28
N GLY A 16 12.62 -9.60 5.00
CA GLY A 16 12.90 -8.23 5.43
C GLY A 16 12.35 -7.18 4.45
N GLY A 17 12.08 -5.98 4.98
CA GLY A 17 11.39 -4.93 4.25
C GLY A 17 9.88 -5.00 4.41
N LEU A 18 9.16 -4.33 3.52
CA LEU A 18 7.73 -4.09 3.60
C LEU A 18 7.06 -4.42 2.28
N THR A 19 5.91 -5.08 2.35
CA THR A 19 5.02 -5.31 1.21
C THR A 19 3.76 -4.50 1.40
N ALA A 20 3.19 -3.99 0.31
CA ALA A 20 1.91 -3.29 0.29
C ALA A 20 1.01 -3.84 -0.81
N ARG A 21 -0.23 -4.16 -0.46
CA ARG A 21 -1.24 -4.72 -1.35
C ARG A 21 -2.50 -3.88 -1.34
N ALA A 22 -2.96 -3.43 -2.50
CA ALA A 22 -4.24 -2.75 -2.61
C ALA A 22 -5.41 -3.69 -2.34
N LEU A 23 -6.35 -3.25 -1.51
CA LEU A 23 -7.62 -3.92 -1.29
C LEU A 23 -8.58 -3.50 -2.41
N GLY A 24 -9.13 -4.49 -3.14
CA GLY A 24 -10.04 -4.25 -4.25
C GLY A 24 -9.37 -3.97 -5.61
N HIS A 25 -8.03 -3.90 -5.65
CA HIS A 25 -7.26 -3.75 -6.89
C HIS A 25 -6.11 -4.74 -6.94
N SER A 26 -5.72 -5.15 -8.14
CA SER A 26 -4.55 -6.02 -8.34
C SER A 26 -3.26 -5.18 -8.41
N ILE A 27 -2.98 -4.43 -7.35
CA ILE A 27 -1.77 -3.61 -7.22
C ILE A 27 -0.99 -4.11 -6.01
N HIS A 28 0.25 -4.53 -6.25
CA HIS A 28 1.20 -4.93 -5.23
C HIS A 28 2.50 -4.18 -5.43
N THR A 29 3.10 -3.79 -4.33
CA THR A 29 4.40 -3.11 -4.29
C THR A 29 5.17 -3.61 -3.08
N GLU A 30 6.48 -3.67 -3.19
CA GLU A 30 7.38 -4.06 -2.11
C GLU A 30 8.53 -3.05 -2.03
N ALA A 31 9.10 -2.86 -0.85
CA ALA A 31 10.27 -2.01 -0.69
C ALA A 31 10.99 -2.31 0.63
N ASP A 32 12.28 -2.03 0.67
CA ASP A 32 13.11 -2.20 1.88
C ASP A 32 12.71 -1.22 3.00
N THR A 33 12.20 -0.03 2.65
CA THR A 33 11.82 0.99 3.61
C THR A 33 10.42 1.54 3.39
N PHE A 34 9.78 2.01 4.46
CA PHE A 34 8.45 2.62 4.37
C PHE A 34 8.46 3.89 3.50
N GLY A 35 9.59 4.60 3.44
CA GLY A 35 9.78 5.75 2.56
C GLY A 35 9.69 5.38 1.08
N GLU A 36 10.41 4.33 0.69
CA GLU A 36 10.40 3.80 -0.69
C GLU A 36 9.05 3.18 -1.04
N LEU A 37 8.43 2.46 -0.10
CA LEU A 37 7.10 1.87 -0.29
C LEU A 37 6.07 2.94 -0.64
N ARG A 38 6.11 4.11 0.01
CA ARG A 38 5.20 5.23 -0.30
C ARG A 38 5.39 5.78 -1.71
N LEU A 39 6.63 5.80 -2.21
CA LEU A 39 6.92 6.24 -3.58
C LEU A 39 6.42 5.21 -4.58
N GLN A 40 6.74 3.93 -4.37
CA GLN A 40 6.31 2.82 -5.21
C GLN A 40 4.79 2.71 -5.28
N VAL A 41 4.08 2.81 -4.15
CA VAL A 41 2.61 2.78 -4.12
C VAL A 41 2.01 3.92 -4.93
N ARG A 42 2.54 5.15 -4.78
CA ARG A 42 2.05 6.31 -5.54
C ARG A 42 2.29 6.15 -7.03
N ASP A 43 3.42 5.59 -7.43
CA ASP A 43 3.76 5.35 -8.83
C ASP A 43 2.87 4.25 -9.42
N ALA A 44 2.71 3.13 -8.71
CA ALA A 44 1.86 2.02 -9.12
C ALA A 44 0.39 2.44 -9.28
N VAL A 45 -0.13 3.26 -8.38
CA VAL A 45 -1.49 3.84 -8.52
C VAL A 45 -1.56 4.80 -9.71
N GLN A 46 -0.52 5.60 -9.97
CA GLN A 46 -0.53 6.49 -11.14
C GLN A 46 -0.48 5.74 -12.46
N CYS A 47 0.24 4.61 -12.51
CA CYS A 47 0.36 3.76 -13.70
C CYS A 47 -0.89 2.90 -13.92
N HIS A 48 -1.52 2.41 -12.85
CA HIS A 48 -2.69 1.53 -12.92
C HIS A 48 -3.99 2.26 -13.26
N PHE A 49 -4.14 3.53 -12.86
CA PHE A 49 -5.37 4.30 -13.07
C PHE A 49 -5.19 5.33 -14.20
N ASP A 50 -6.07 5.28 -15.21
CA ASP A 50 -6.16 6.28 -16.28
C ASP A 50 -6.36 7.71 -15.77
N GLU A 51 -6.02 8.69 -16.62
CA GLU A 51 -6.24 10.12 -16.35
C GLU A 51 -7.73 10.40 -16.08
N GLY A 52 -8.07 10.64 -14.81
CA GLY A 52 -9.43 10.92 -14.34
C GLY A 52 -10.04 9.84 -13.44
N ALA A 53 -9.48 8.63 -13.40
CA ALA A 53 -9.92 7.54 -12.51
C ALA A 53 -9.12 7.46 -11.20
N ARG A 54 -8.12 8.34 -11.02
CA ARG A 54 -7.18 8.29 -9.90
C ARG A 54 -7.89 8.47 -8.56
N PRO A 55 -7.59 7.63 -7.55
CA PRO A 55 -8.12 7.83 -6.21
C PRO A 55 -7.62 9.15 -5.63
N ALA A 56 -8.50 9.87 -4.93
CA ALA A 56 -8.15 11.12 -4.27
C ALA A 56 -7.35 10.90 -2.97
N VAL A 57 -7.48 9.70 -2.39
CA VAL A 57 -6.86 9.32 -1.12
C VAL A 57 -6.23 7.94 -1.27
N ILE A 58 -4.97 7.82 -0.87
CA ILE A 58 -4.25 6.55 -0.74
C ILE A 58 -4.03 6.31 0.75
N ARG A 59 -4.60 5.25 1.30
CA ARG A 59 -4.48 4.89 2.71
C ARG A 59 -3.58 3.68 2.87
N LEU A 60 -2.37 3.90 3.41
CA LEU A 60 -1.48 2.80 3.82
C LEU A 60 -1.90 2.33 5.22
N HIS A 61 -2.44 1.13 5.31
CA HIS A 61 -2.84 0.48 6.55
C HIS A 61 -1.74 -0.50 6.97
N TYR A 62 -0.81 -0.01 7.78
CA TYR A 62 0.29 -0.81 8.32
C TYR A 62 -0.08 -1.33 9.71
N VAL A 63 -0.19 -2.65 9.84
CA VAL A 63 -0.47 -3.33 11.11
C VAL A 63 0.77 -4.12 11.48
N LYS A 64 1.32 -3.81 12.65
CA LYS A 64 2.40 -4.59 13.25
C LYS A 64 1.78 -5.48 14.32
N ASP A 65 1.75 -6.78 14.07
CA ASP A 65 1.25 -7.76 15.03
C ASP A 65 2.44 -8.29 15.86
N GLU A 66 2.52 -7.88 17.12
CA GLU A 66 3.59 -8.29 18.03
C GLU A 66 3.05 -9.25 19.08
N VAL A 67 3.54 -10.48 19.06
CA VAL A 67 3.23 -11.49 20.08
C VAL A 67 4.28 -11.41 21.19
N LEU A 68 3.85 -10.98 22.37
CA LEU A 68 4.68 -10.92 23.57
C LEU A 68 4.38 -12.13 24.47
N ALA A 69 5.43 -12.72 25.05
CA ALA A 69 5.25 -13.68 26.14
C ALA A 69 4.82 -12.94 27.42
N ALA A 70 3.92 -13.55 28.19
CA ALA A 70 3.40 -13.01 29.45
C ALA A 70 4.37 -13.19 30.62
#